data_AF-A0A093TIB1-F1
#
_entry.id   AF-A0A093TIB1-F1
#
_cell.length_a   1.000
_cell.length_b   1.000
_cell.length_c   1.000
_cell.angle_alpha   90.00
_cell.angle_beta   90.00
_cell.angle_gamma   90.00
#
_symmetry.space_group_name_H-M   'P 1'
#
loop_
_entity.id
_entity.type
_entity.pdbx_description
1 polymer ?
#
loop_
_entity_poly.entity_id
_entity_poly.type
_entity_poly.pdbx_seq_one_letter_code
_entity_poly.pdbx_strand_id
1 'polypeptide(L)' 'LQVSKASADLMLYCEEHAKKDPLLMGIPASENPFKDKKTCILL' A
#
# COMPACT_ATOMS: atom_id res chain seq x y z
N LEU A 1 -3.92 -10.18 28.96
CA LEU A 1 -3.70 -9.38 27.73
C LEU A 1 -4.72 -8.25 27.74
N GLN A 2 -4.29 -6.98 27.69
CA GLN A 2 -5.22 -5.87 27.61
C GLN A 2 -5.52 -5.57 26.14
N VAL A 3 -6.80 -5.63 25.77
CA VAL A 3 -7.25 -5.35 24.39
C VAL A 3 -6.81 -3.94 23.96
N SER A 4 -6.92 -2.96 24.85
CA SER A 4 -6.46 -1.59 24.62
C SER A 4 -4.99 -1.50 24.22
N LYS A 5 -4.11 -2.28 24.88
CA LYS A 5 -2.68 -2.30 24.58
C LYS A 5 -2.41 -2.97 23.23
N ALA A 6 -3.04 -4.11 22.97
CA ALA A 6 -2.92 -4.79 21.68
C ALA A 6 -3.39 -3.91 20.51
N SER A 7 -4.50 -3.18 20.68
CA SER A 7 -4.99 -2.24 19.67
C SER A 7 -4.01 -1.10 19.41
N ALA A 8 -3.42 -0.52 20.46
CA ALA A 8 -2.42 0.54 20.31
C ALA A 8 -1.17 0.05 19.56
N ASP A 9 -0.72 -1.17 19.86
CA ASP A 9 0.44 -1.77 19.19
C ASP A 9 0.15 -2.02 17.69
N LEU A 10 -1.07 -2.48 17.36
CA LEU A 10 -1.51 -2.63 15.97
C LEU A 10 -1.60 -1.28 15.24
N MET A 11 -2.11 -0.24 15.90
CA MET A 11 -2.19 1.11 15.31
C MET A 11 -0.79 1.65 14.99
N LEU A 12 0.14 1.56 15.94
CA LEU A 12 1.52 1.99 15.75
C LEU A 12 2.18 1.28 14.56
N TYR A 13 2.03 -0.04 14.47
CA TYR A 13 2.57 -0.81 13.36
C TYR A 13 2.02 -0.33 12.01
N CYS A 14 0.71 -0.13 11.92
CA CYS A 14 0.06 0.39 10.71
C CYS A 14 0.59 1.79 10.35
N GLU A 15 0.72 2.70 11.32
CA GLU A 15 1.23 4.06 11.08
C GLU A 15 2.68 4.07 10.58
N GLU A 16 3.54 3.23 11.16
CA GLU A 16 4.95 3.11 10.75
C GLU A 16 5.11 2.56 9.32
N HIS A 17 4.19 1.71 8.87
CA HIS A 17 4.27 1.02 7.57
C HIS A 17 3.38 1.63 6.49
N ALA A 18 2.39 2.45 6.86
CA ALA A 18 1.42 3.06 5.95
C ALA A 18 2.09 3.73 4.74
N LYS A 19 3.18 4.48 4.96
CA LYS A 19 3.89 5.20 3.89
C LYS A 19 4.58 4.29 2.87
N LYS A 20 4.82 3.03 3.24
CA LYS A 20 5.48 2.02 2.39
C LYS A 20 4.47 1.09 1.72
N ASP A 21 3.19 1.20 2.06
CA ASP A 21 2.12 0.40 1.46
C ASP A 21 1.72 1.02 0.11
N PRO A 22 2.00 0.34 -1.02
CA PRO A 22 1.67 0.85 -2.36
C PRO A 22 0.16 1.02 -2.60
N LEU A 23 -0.67 0.24 -1.91
CA LEU A 23 -2.12 0.29 -2.06
C LEU A 23 -2.73 1.46 -1.28
N LEU A 24 -2.07 1.89 -0.18
CA LEU A 24 -2.53 3.02 0.62
C LEU A 24 -2.00 4.36 0.08
N MET A 25 -0.71 4.46 -0.24
CA MET A 25 -0.09 5.71 -0.71
C MET A 25 -0.20 5.91 -2.22
N GLY A 26 -0.47 4.84 -2.96
CA GLY A 26 -0.26 4.80 -4.40
C GLY A 26 1.23 4.73 -4.76
N ILE A 27 1.52 4.21 -5.95
CA ILE A 27 2.86 4.20 -6.53
C ILE A 27 2.82 4.72 -7.95
N PRO A 28 3.95 5.24 -8.48
CA PRO A 28 4.04 5.60 -9.88
C PRO A 28 3.65 4.43 -10.79
N ALA A 29 2.99 4.76 -11.89
CA ALA A 29 2.58 3.79 -12.90
C ALA A 29 3.73 2.91 -13.42
N SER A 30 4.96 3.44 -13.48
CA SER A 30 6.16 2.72 -13.91
C SER A 30 6.64 1.67 -12.91
N GLU A 31 6.34 1.85 -11.63
CA GLU A 31 6.71 0.94 -10.54
C GLU A 31 5.64 -0.12 -10.28
N ASN A 32 4.42 0.06 -10.80
CA ASN A 32 3.36 -0.91 -10.66
C ASN A 32 3.62 -2.15 -11.55
N PRO A 33 3.89 -3.34 -10.97
CA PRO A 33 4.19 -4.54 -11.73
C PRO A 33 2.98 -5.08 -12.51
N PHE A 34 1.76 -4.66 -12.15
CA PHE A 34 0.51 -5.06 -12.80
C PHE A 34 0.10 -4.11 -13.93
N LYS A 35 0.79 -2.98 -14.11
CA LYS A 35 0.47 -2.08 -15.21
C LYS A 35 0.99 -2.67 -16.52
N ASP A 36 0.07 -2.89 -17.46
CA ASP A 36 0.44 -3.26 -18.83
C ASP A 36 1.36 -2.21 -19.45
N LYS A 37 2.52 -2.66 -19.92
CA LYS A 37 3.50 -1.81 -20.63
C LYS A 37 3.07 -1.51 -22.06
N LYS A 38 2.04 -2.19 -22.57
CA LYS A 38 1.54 -2.02 -23.94
C LYS A 38 0.44 -0.97 -23.92
N THR A 39 0.65 0.14 -24.64
CA THR A 39 -0.47 1.01 -25.00
C THR A 39 -1.39 0.21 -25.90
N CYS A 40 -2.65 0.05 -25.49
CA CYS A 40 -3.66 -0.49 -26.38
C CYS A 40 -3.76 0.45 -27.59
N ILE A 41 -3.33 -0.03 -28.76
CA ILE A 41 -3.56 0.66 -30.03
C ILE A 41 -4.92 0.15 -30.50
N LEU A 42 -5.93 1.01 -30.48
CA LEU A 42 -7.16 0.75 -31.22
C LEU A 42 -6.82 0.86 -32.71
N LEU A 43 -6.92 -0.26 -33.42
CA LEU A 43 -6.77 -0.34 -34.88
C LEU A 43 -8.07 0.12 -35.57
#